data_AF-A0A7C6STB8-F1
#
_entry.id   AF-A0A7C6STB8-F1
#
_cell.length_a   1.000
_cell.length_b   1.000
_cell.length_c   1.000
_cell.angle_alpha   90.00
_cell.angle_beta   90.00
_cell.angle_gamma   90.00
#
_symmetry.space_group_name_H-M   'P 1'
#
loop_
_entity.id
_entity.type
_entity.pdbx_description
1 polymer ?
#
loop_
_entity_poly.entity_id
_entity_poly.type
_entity_poly.pdbx_seq_one_letter_code
_entity_poly.pdbx_strand_id
1 'polypeptide(L)'
;MPFDGITLYGVVQELKECLPGTKINKIYQPNNHEINLFVRNNHQEYKLLLSVDPINCRIHFTNNLEANPSSPPMFCMLLRKYLTGGKIDSISQLGLERIVEIVVQNTDEFLQPIEYKLIIEIMGKHSNIILLNSKNNKVIDSIKRISFNVNRHREVLPGEPYVNPPIVYKTNLLTVDANNIRTIIEEANKTKNNKTLSRWILDKFAGFSGVSAQQVALMAGIDHVTPMTELEDSDISKIIQVLIELKENLLTSCFTPCVYNHYKKKEPLDFWLFPIIGLNYHKVFSDVSVNTAVDYFFNKKRKASALNIAKHHLESQITKHLKKQKKNLGFLEEKFKTTLESQKYRLWGEILSANLYKIKPGQSHVKLTNFYKPSEEVLIPLNE
;
A
#
# COMPACT_ATOMS: atom_id res chain seq x y z
N MET A 1 -0.21 -9.53 -5.88
CA MET A 1 -1.60 -9.79 -5.44
C MET A 1 -1.89 -8.98 -4.18
N PRO A 2 -3.08 -8.37 -4.07
CA PRO A 2 -3.52 -7.73 -2.84
C PRO A 2 -3.90 -8.76 -1.77
N PHE A 3 -3.92 -8.36 -0.50
CA PHE A 3 -4.41 -9.18 0.60
C PHE A 3 -5.94 -9.33 0.48
N ASP A 4 -6.39 -10.39 -0.21
CA ASP A 4 -7.79 -10.62 -0.54
C ASP A 4 -8.53 -11.48 0.48
N GLY A 5 -9.83 -11.70 0.29
CA GLY A 5 -10.66 -12.40 1.28
C GLY A 5 -10.32 -13.89 1.39
N ILE A 6 -9.92 -14.51 0.29
CA ILE A 6 -9.40 -15.89 0.28
C ILE A 6 -8.09 -15.96 1.05
N THR A 7 -7.20 -15.00 0.82
CA THR A 7 -5.93 -14.92 1.54
C THR A 7 -6.12 -14.71 3.02
N LEU A 8 -7.00 -13.78 3.38
CA LEU A 8 -7.38 -13.54 4.76
C LEU A 8 -7.94 -14.81 5.41
N TYR A 9 -8.75 -15.58 4.68
CA TYR A 9 -9.31 -16.82 5.19
C TYR A 9 -8.23 -17.83 5.59
N GLY A 10 -7.25 -18.07 4.72
CA GLY A 10 -6.15 -18.98 5.06
C GLY A 10 -5.34 -18.50 6.27
N VAL A 11 -5.07 -17.19 6.36
CA VAL A 11 -4.41 -16.63 7.55
C VAL A 11 -5.25 -16.83 8.80
N VAL A 12 -6.55 -16.52 8.74
CA VAL A 12 -7.46 -16.63 9.89
C VAL A 12 -7.61 -18.08 10.34
N GLN A 13 -7.58 -19.08 9.46
CA GLN A 13 -7.60 -20.49 9.86
C GLN A 13 -6.38 -20.85 10.71
N GLU A 14 -5.18 -20.46 10.30
CA GLU A 14 -3.97 -20.68 11.13
C GLU A 14 -4.01 -19.89 12.44
N LEU A 15 -4.58 -18.68 12.43
CA LEU A 15 -4.76 -17.90 13.66
C LEU A 15 -5.78 -18.57 14.61
N LYS A 16 -6.84 -19.20 14.09
CA LYS A 16 -7.84 -19.93 14.88
C LYS A 16 -7.26 -21.14 15.61
N GLU A 17 -6.23 -21.78 15.07
CA GLU A 17 -5.55 -22.89 15.74
C GLU A 17 -4.72 -22.41 16.95
N CYS A 18 -4.24 -21.16 16.92
CA CYS A 18 -3.27 -20.66 17.89
C CYS A 18 -3.83 -19.67 18.92
N LEU A 19 -4.79 -18.81 18.55
CA LEU A 19 -5.23 -17.66 19.35
C LEU A 19 -6.29 -17.97 20.42
N PRO A 20 -7.33 -18.79 20.16
CA PRO A 20 -8.35 -19.10 21.16
C PRO A 20 -7.74 -19.65 22.45
N GLY A 21 -8.20 -19.15 23.59
CA GLY A 21 -7.69 -19.52 24.90
C GLY A 21 -6.49 -18.72 25.39
N THR A 22 -5.80 -17.99 24.51
CA THR A 22 -4.59 -17.23 24.86
C THR A 22 -4.91 -15.91 25.56
N LYS A 23 -3.97 -15.40 26.36
CA LYS A 23 -4.09 -14.08 27.01
C LYS A 23 -3.32 -13.02 26.25
N ILE A 24 -3.90 -11.82 26.16
CA ILE A 24 -3.25 -10.64 25.59
C ILE A 24 -2.38 -10.00 26.68
N ASN A 25 -1.06 -10.09 26.51
CA ASN A 25 -0.09 -9.63 27.51
C ASN A 25 0.31 -8.17 27.31
N LYS A 26 0.57 -7.78 26.06
CA LYS A 26 1.04 -6.44 25.71
C LYS A 26 0.38 -5.98 24.42
N ILE A 27 0.14 -4.67 24.35
CA ILE A 27 -0.41 -4.02 23.16
C ILE A 27 0.48 -2.84 22.82
N TYR A 28 0.92 -2.75 21.57
CA TYR A 28 1.74 -1.66 21.08
C TYR A 28 1.19 -1.10 19.77
N GLN A 29 1.45 0.17 19.53
CA GLN A 29 1.08 0.88 18.32
C GLN A 29 2.32 1.64 17.81
N PRO A 30 3.12 1.04 16.91
CA PRO A 30 4.35 1.68 16.42
C PRO A 30 4.06 2.92 15.56
N ASN A 31 2.94 2.94 14.85
CA ASN A 31 2.56 4.04 13.96
C ASN A 31 1.01 4.19 13.91
N ASN A 32 0.51 5.13 13.10
CA ASN A 32 -0.92 5.43 13.01
C ASN A 32 -1.76 4.35 12.29
N HIS A 33 -1.13 3.28 11.80
CA HIS A 33 -1.75 2.26 10.98
C HIS A 33 -1.53 0.84 11.47
N GLU A 34 -0.70 0.60 12.49
CA GLU A 34 -0.36 -0.74 12.95
C GLU A 34 -0.59 -0.90 14.45
N ILE A 35 -1.25 -2.00 14.84
CA ILE A 35 -1.37 -2.46 16.23
C ILE A 35 -0.73 -3.84 16.35
N ASN A 36 0.07 -4.03 17.39
CA ASN A 36 0.69 -5.31 17.72
C ASN A 36 0.09 -5.85 19.02
N LEU A 37 -0.55 -7.02 18.95
CA LEU A 37 -1.01 -7.76 20.11
C LEU A 37 0.00 -8.87 20.43
N PHE A 38 0.52 -8.87 21.65
CA PHE A 38 1.41 -9.91 22.13
C PHE A 38 0.56 -10.89 22.93
N VAL A 39 0.45 -12.11 22.44
CA VAL A 39 -0.33 -13.17 23.07
C VAL A 39 0.59 -14.32 23.46
N ARG A 40 0.23 -15.02 24.53
CA ARG A 40 1.02 -16.16 25.01
C ARG A 40 0.20 -17.43 24.94
N ASN A 41 0.76 -18.45 24.27
CA ASN A 41 0.22 -19.80 24.21
C ASN A 41 1.32 -20.79 24.62
N ASN A 42 1.08 -21.69 25.57
CA ASN A 42 2.00 -22.76 25.96
C ASN A 42 3.48 -22.35 26.09
N HIS A 43 3.75 -21.28 26.85
CA HIS A 43 5.08 -20.68 27.06
C HIS A 43 5.73 -19.99 25.84
N GLN A 44 5.12 -20.05 24.67
CA GLN A 44 5.54 -19.31 23.48
C GLN A 44 4.78 -17.99 23.37
N GLU A 45 5.51 -16.91 23.05
CA GLU A 45 4.92 -15.59 22.77
C GLU A 45 4.73 -15.44 21.26
N TYR A 46 3.52 -15.10 20.84
CA TYR A 46 3.16 -14.79 19.47
C TYR A 46 2.85 -13.29 19.36
N LYS A 47 3.26 -12.69 18.25
CA LYS A 47 3.04 -11.26 17.96
C LYS A 47 2.09 -11.17 16.77
N LEU A 48 0.84 -10.81 17.04
CA LEU A 48 -0.18 -10.60 16.03
C LEU A 48 -0.13 -9.14 15.57
N LEU A 49 0.20 -8.92 14.30
CA LEU A 49 0.19 -7.60 13.67
C LEU A 49 -1.18 -7.35 13.02
N LEU A 50 -1.78 -6.21 13.34
CA LEU A 50 -3.00 -5.67 12.72
C LEU A 50 -2.63 -4.39 11.97
N SER A 51 -2.58 -4.44 10.64
CA SER A 51 -2.24 -3.28 9.79
C SER A 51 -3.46 -2.80 9.01
N VAL A 52 -3.72 -1.50 9.10
CA VAL A 52 -4.71 -0.74 8.32
C VAL A 52 -4.07 0.27 7.38
N ASP A 53 -2.80 0.05 7.02
CA ASP A 53 -2.09 0.85 6.03
C ASP A 53 -2.82 0.80 4.67
N PRO A 54 -3.01 1.93 3.97
CA PRO A 54 -3.77 1.95 2.72
C PRO A 54 -3.28 1.00 1.62
N ILE A 55 -1.99 0.66 1.62
CA ILE A 55 -1.34 -0.16 0.60
C ILE A 55 -1.01 -1.56 1.14
N ASN A 56 -0.69 -1.66 2.44
CA ASN A 56 -0.19 -2.87 3.10
C ASN A 56 -1.08 -3.31 4.28
N CYS A 57 -2.39 -3.07 4.19
CA CYS A 57 -3.36 -3.55 5.15
C CYS A 57 -3.37 -5.09 5.19
N ARG A 58 -3.27 -5.67 6.37
CA ARG A 58 -3.12 -7.12 6.60
C ARG A 58 -3.26 -7.46 8.08
N ILE A 59 -3.50 -8.74 8.36
CA ILE A 59 -3.41 -9.34 9.68
C ILE A 59 -2.61 -10.62 9.55
N HIS A 60 -1.62 -10.85 10.41
CA HIS A 60 -0.83 -12.09 10.46
C HIS A 60 0.12 -12.10 11.67
N PHE A 61 0.66 -13.25 12.03
CA PHE A 61 1.77 -13.36 12.98
C PHE A 61 3.07 -12.86 12.36
N THR A 62 3.84 -12.07 13.11
CA THR A 62 5.10 -11.52 12.62
C THR A 62 6.21 -11.60 13.65
N ASN A 63 7.44 -11.80 13.19
CA ASN A 63 8.63 -11.58 14.02
C ASN A 63 9.29 -10.21 13.77
N ASN A 64 8.77 -9.45 12.81
CA ASN A 64 9.35 -8.21 12.31
C ASN A 64 8.50 -7.02 12.76
N LEU A 65 8.83 -6.49 13.93
CA LEU A 65 8.14 -5.34 14.51
C LEU A 65 8.87 -4.02 14.23
N GLU A 66 8.10 -2.96 14.05
CA GLU A 66 8.62 -1.59 14.02
C GLU A 66 8.94 -1.08 15.43
N ALA A 67 9.79 -0.06 15.49
CA ALA A 67 10.10 0.61 16.76
C ALA A 67 8.84 1.31 17.29
N ASN A 68 8.62 1.18 18.60
CA ASN A 68 7.50 1.84 19.25
C ASN A 68 7.82 3.32 19.53
N PRO A 69 6.82 4.22 19.48
CA PRO A 69 7.00 5.60 19.92
C PRO A 69 7.32 5.67 21.41
N SER A 70 7.96 6.76 21.83
CA SER A 70 8.31 7.00 23.25
C SER A 70 7.07 7.10 24.14
N SER A 71 5.97 7.62 23.62
CA SER A 71 4.67 7.67 24.30
C SER A 71 3.62 6.89 23.49
N PRO A 72 2.81 6.03 24.14
CA PRO A 72 1.78 5.26 23.46
C PRO A 72 0.63 6.19 23.00
N PRO A 73 0.16 6.07 21.75
CA PRO A 73 -1.02 6.82 21.28
C PRO A 73 -2.28 6.50 22.09
N MET A 74 -3.26 7.42 22.07
CA MET A 74 -4.51 7.30 22.83
C MET A 74 -5.28 6.00 22.55
N PHE A 75 -5.41 5.61 21.27
CA PHE A 75 -6.09 4.37 20.91
C PHE A 75 -5.35 3.14 21.47
N CYS A 76 -4.02 3.13 21.46
CA CYS A 76 -3.22 2.08 22.09
C CYS A 76 -3.48 1.99 23.60
N MET A 77 -3.51 3.13 24.30
CA MET A 77 -3.83 3.16 25.73
C MET A 77 -5.25 2.66 26.03
N LEU A 78 -6.21 3.01 25.17
CA LEU A 78 -7.58 2.52 25.27
C LEU A 78 -7.65 1.01 25.10
N LEU A 79 -7.01 0.46 24.05
CA LEU A 79 -6.91 -0.99 23.88
C LEU A 79 -6.25 -1.65 25.10
N ARG A 80 -5.21 -1.03 25.70
CA ARG A 80 -4.59 -1.55 26.91
C ARG A 80 -5.56 -1.62 28.08
N LYS A 81 -6.34 -0.56 28.32
CA LYS A 81 -7.36 -0.51 29.37
C LYS A 81 -8.34 -1.69 29.24
N TYR A 82 -8.83 -1.96 28.03
CA TYR A 82 -9.94 -2.90 27.83
C TYR A 82 -9.51 -4.34 27.54
N LEU A 83 -8.37 -4.56 26.88
CA LEU A 83 -7.99 -5.87 26.35
C LEU A 83 -6.79 -6.51 27.05
N THR A 84 -5.95 -5.75 27.77
CA THR A 84 -4.78 -6.33 28.44
C THR A 84 -5.21 -7.25 29.57
N GLY A 85 -4.60 -8.43 29.64
CA GLY A 85 -4.99 -9.51 30.56
C GLY A 85 -6.19 -10.35 30.07
N GLY A 86 -6.94 -9.84 29.09
CA GLY A 86 -8.09 -10.52 28.49
C GLY A 86 -7.71 -11.80 27.77
N LYS A 87 -8.62 -12.77 27.81
CA LYS A 87 -8.52 -14.06 27.12
C LYS A 87 -9.22 -13.95 25.76
N ILE A 88 -8.53 -14.30 24.68
CA ILE A 88 -9.14 -14.41 23.37
C ILE A 88 -10.07 -15.63 23.38
N ASP A 89 -11.35 -15.39 23.15
CA ASP A 89 -12.35 -16.44 23.07
C ASP A 89 -12.37 -17.06 21.66
N SER A 90 -12.48 -16.22 20.64
CA SER A 90 -12.54 -16.66 19.26
C SER A 90 -12.00 -15.60 18.29
N ILE A 91 -11.63 -16.06 17.09
CA ILE A 91 -11.30 -15.22 15.95
C ILE A 91 -12.05 -15.78 14.74
N SER A 92 -12.73 -14.91 13.97
CA SER A 92 -13.48 -15.33 12.80
C SER A 92 -13.46 -14.28 11.70
N GLN A 93 -13.63 -14.72 10.47
CA GLN A 93 -13.82 -13.85 9.31
C GLN A 93 -15.31 -13.86 8.94
N LEU A 94 -15.84 -12.71 8.52
CA LEU A 94 -17.22 -12.62 8.02
C LEU A 94 -17.31 -13.23 6.61
N GLY A 95 -17.61 -14.53 6.52
CA GLY A 95 -17.64 -15.25 5.24
C GLY A 95 -16.29 -15.17 4.52
N LEU A 96 -16.28 -14.67 3.28
CA LEU A 96 -15.07 -14.33 2.53
C LEU A 96 -14.87 -12.80 2.39
N GLU A 97 -15.57 -12.00 3.19
CA GLU A 97 -15.34 -10.56 3.26
C GLU A 97 -14.05 -10.26 4.02
N ARG A 98 -13.45 -9.10 3.74
CA ARG A 98 -12.20 -8.68 4.38
C ARG A 98 -12.43 -8.03 5.74
N ILE A 99 -13.17 -8.72 6.60
CA ILE A 99 -13.54 -8.28 7.95
C ILE A 99 -13.25 -9.44 8.91
N VAL A 100 -12.43 -9.17 9.92
CA VAL A 100 -12.11 -10.11 11.01
C VAL A 100 -12.73 -9.61 12.30
N GLU A 101 -13.34 -10.50 13.06
CA GLU A 101 -13.79 -10.27 14.43
C GLU A 101 -12.93 -11.12 15.37
N ILE A 102 -12.31 -10.47 16.36
CA ILE A 102 -11.66 -11.13 17.51
C ILE A 102 -12.50 -10.85 18.75
N VAL A 103 -13.02 -11.90 19.38
CA VAL A 103 -13.78 -11.83 20.62
C VAL A 103 -12.82 -12.02 21.79
N VAL A 104 -12.87 -11.09 22.75
CA VAL A 104 -12.00 -11.10 23.93
C VAL A 104 -12.85 -11.00 25.19
N GLN A 105 -12.69 -11.96 26.09
CA GLN A 105 -13.27 -11.92 27.42
C GLN A 105 -12.28 -11.28 28.39
N ASN A 106 -12.73 -10.29 29.13
CA ASN A 106 -11.96 -9.66 30.20
C ASN A 106 -12.85 -9.39 31.42
N THR A 107 -12.33 -8.71 32.43
CA THR A 107 -13.10 -8.25 33.57
C THR A 107 -13.20 -6.72 33.61
N ASP A 108 -14.31 -6.20 34.09
CA ASP A 108 -14.46 -4.78 34.38
C ASP A 108 -13.77 -4.38 35.72
N GLU A 109 -13.91 -3.12 36.10
CA GLU A 109 -13.37 -2.58 37.35
C GLU A 109 -13.94 -3.26 38.63
N PHE A 110 -15.05 -3.99 38.52
CA PHE A 110 -15.71 -4.73 39.61
C PHE A 110 -15.49 -6.25 39.51
N LEU A 111 -14.51 -6.68 38.70
CA LEU A 111 -14.19 -8.09 38.44
C LEU A 111 -15.34 -8.89 37.81
N GLN A 112 -16.33 -8.21 37.20
CA GLN A 112 -17.39 -8.86 36.46
C GLN A 112 -16.92 -9.20 35.05
N PRO A 113 -17.26 -10.38 34.52
CA PRO A 113 -16.88 -10.76 33.17
C PRO A 113 -17.57 -9.86 32.15
N ILE A 114 -16.79 -9.32 31.21
CA ILE A 114 -17.25 -8.50 30.11
C ILE A 114 -16.58 -8.94 28.81
N GLU A 115 -17.35 -8.89 27.73
CA GLU A 115 -16.89 -9.30 26.41
C GLU A 115 -16.73 -8.09 25.48
N TYR A 116 -15.59 -8.05 24.80
CA TYR A 116 -15.26 -7.06 23.79
C TYR A 116 -15.07 -7.71 22.44
N LYS A 117 -15.39 -6.96 21.38
CA LYS A 117 -15.12 -7.37 20.00
C LYS A 117 -14.14 -6.41 19.37
N LEU A 118 -13.03 -6.92 18.86
CA LEU A 118 -12.08 -6.17 18.06
C LEU A 118 -12.32 -6.49 16.59
N ILE A 119 -12.87 -5.53 15.85
CA ILE A 119 -13.16 -5.66 14.42
C ILE A 119 -11.99 -5.08 13.62
N ILE A 120 -11.50 -5.84 12.66
CA ILE A 120 -10.44 -5.44 11.73
C ILE A 120 -10.99 -5.49 10.32
N GLU A 121 -11.10 -4.32 9.69
CA GLU A 121 -11.57 -4.15 8.33
C GLU A 121 -10.38 -3.89 7.41
N ILE A 122 -10.18 -4.74 6.41
CA ILE A 122 -9.03 -4.68 5.49
C ILE A 122 -9.53 -4.24 4.11
N MET A 123 -9.75 -2.94 3.97
CA MET A 123 -10.35 -2.29 2.79
C MET A 123 -9.44 -1.23 2.16
N GLY A 124 -8.11 -1.47 2.15
CA GLY A 124 -7.14 -0.51 1.63
C GLY A 124 -7.20 0.82 2.38
N LYS A 125 -7.41 1.94 1.66
CA LYS A 125 -7.53 3.28 2.28
C LYS A 125 -8.63 3.40 3.34
N HIS A 126 -9.68 2.56 3.25
CA HIS A 126 -10.80 2.54 4.19
C HIS A 126 -10.62 1.53 5.34
N SER A 127 -9.47 0.85 5.42
CA SER A 127 -9.20 -0.11 6.49
C SER A 127 -9.27 0.53 7.87
N ASN A 128 -9.80 -0.19 8.85
CA ASN A 128 -10.00 0.28 10.23
C ASN A 128 -9.81 -0.85 11.26
N ILE A 129 -9.52 -0.45 12.50
CA ILE A 129 -9.52 -1.32 13.69
C ILE A 129 -10.46 -0.67 14.68
N ILE A 130 -11.49 -1.39 15.10
CA ILE A 130 -12.62 -0.85 15.86
C ILE A 130 -12.83 -1.75 17.08
N LEU A 131 -12.81 -1.16 18.27
CA LEU A 131 -13.14 -1.86 19.51
C LEU A 131 -14.61 -1.62 19.84
N LEU A 132 -15.35 -2.69 20.10
CA LEU A 132 -16.76 -2.66 20.45
C LEU A 132 -17.01 -3.28 21.82
N ASN A 133 -18.04 -2.80 22.50
CA ASN A 133 -18.66 -3.53 23.60
C ASN A 133 -19.62 -4.58 23.02
N SER A 134 -19.39 -5.86 23.33
CA SER A 134 -20.16 -6.95 22.71
C SER A 134 -21.64 -6.91 23.09
N LYS A 135 -21.96 -6.52 24.34
CA LYS A 135 -23.33 -6.54 24.88
C LYS A 135 -24.29 -5.59 24.16
N ASN A 136 -23.83 -4.40 23.79
CA ASN A 136 -24.67 -3.38 23.16
C ASN A 136 -24.25 -3.05 21.71
N ASN A 137 -23.24 -3.75 21.18
CA ASN A 137 -22.66 -3.53 19.85
C ASN A 137 -22.28 -2.06 19.58
N LYS A 138 -21.90 -1.31 20.63
CA LYS A 138 -21.45 0.09 20.51
C LYS A 138 -19.96 0.18 20.37
N VAL A 139 -19.51 1.11 19.53
CA VAL A 139 -18.11 1.46 19.36
C VAL A 139 -17.59 2.07 20.65
N ILE A 140 -16.53 1.47 21.20
CA ILE A 140 -15.76 2.06 22.29
C ILE A 140 -14.81 3.10 21.71
N ASP A 141 -14.00 2.71 20.71
CA ASP A 141 -13.20 3.63 19.90
C ASP A 141 -12.69 2.92 18.63
N SER A 142 -12.00 3.65 17.75
CA SER A 142 -11.37 3.11 16.55
C SER A 142 -10.02 3.78 16.27
N ILE A 143 -9.14 3.09 15.55
CA ILE A 143 -7.85 3.66 15.11
C ILE A 143 -8.08 4.81 14.11
N LYS A 144 -9.15 4.75 13.30
CA LYS A 144 -9.61 5.83 12.43
C LYS A 144 -11.08 6.14 12.73
N ARG A 145 -11.32 7.25 13.44
CA ARG A 145 -12.68 7.77 13.68
C ARG A 145 -13.27 8.32 12.39
N ILE A 146 -14.50 7.94 12.06
CA ILE A 146 -15.18 8.34 10.83
C ILE A 146 -16.47 9.04 11.21
N SER A 147 -16.56 10.35 10.93
CA SER A 147 -17.80 11.12 11.10
C SER A 147 -18.65 11.10 9.83
N PHE A 148 -19.92 11.48 9.95
CA PHE A 148 -20.87 11.56 8.85
C PHE A 148 -20.39 12.43 7.68
N ASN A 149 -19.61 13.47 7.98
CA ASN A 149 -19.04 14.37 6.97
C ASN A 149 -17.99 13.67 6.09
N VAL A 150 -17.31 12.66 6.62
CA VAL A 150 -16.27 11.90 5.91
C VAL A 150 -16.87 10.70 5.18
N ASN A 151 -17.86 10.03 5.79
CA ASN A 151 -18.55 8.90 5.20
C ASN A 151 -20.04 8.99 5.46
N ARG A 152 -20.82 9.20 4.40
CA ARG A 152 -22.28 9.31 4.48
C ARG A 152 -22.98 7.97 4.72
N HIS A 153 -22.29 6.86 4.49
CA HIS A 153 -22.90 5.52 4.61
C HIS A 153 -22.91 5.00 6.04
N ARG A 154 -21.90 5.32 6.85
CA ARG A 154 -21.83 4.93 8.25
C ARG A 154 -20.85 5.81 9.04
N GLU A 155 -21.15 5.97 10.32
CA GLU A 155 -20.25 6.58 11.31
C GLU A 155 -19.53 5.51 12.12
N VAL A 156 -18.30 5.83 12.52
CA VAL A 156 -17.49 5.03 13.44
C VAL A 156 -16.94 5.98 14.51
N LEU A 157 -17.75 6.22 15.53
CA LEU A 157 -17.47 7.14 16.64
C LEU A 157 -17.78 6.48 17.99
N PRO A 158 -17.06 6.82 19.07
CA PRO A 158 -17.37 6.32 20.41
C PRO A 158 -18.83 6.54 20.80
N GLY A 159 -19.49 5.50 21.31
CA GLY A 159 -20.89 5.52 21.77
C GLY A 159 -21.93 5.15 20.71
N GLU A 160 -21.56 5.19 19.44
CA GLU A 160 -22.45 4.85 18.32
C GLU A 160 -22.54 3.34 18.07
N PRO A 161 -23.68 2.81 17.60
CA PRO A 161 -23.80 1.41 17.22
C PRO A 161 -22.93 1.09 16.00
N TYR A 162 -22.22 -0.03 16.04
CA TYR A 162 -21.40 -0.48 14.92
C TYR A 162 -22.26 -1.07 13.80
N VAL A 163 -22.02 -0.61 12.58
CA VAL A 163 -22.61 -1.14 11.35
C VAL A 163 -21.48 -1.55 10.40
N ASN A 164 -21.61 -2.73 9.80
CA ASN A 164 -20.66 -3.20 8.80
C ASN A 164 -20.52 -2.21 7.64
N PRO A 165 -19.35 -2.15 6.97
CA PRO A 165 -19.24 -1.43 5.71
C PRO A 165 -20.25 -1.99 4.68
N PRO A 166 -20.66 -1.21 3.67
CA PRO A 166 -21.59 -1.69 2.66
C PRO A 166 -21.08 -2.99 2.00
N ILE A 167 -21.74 -4.10 2.31
CA ILE A 167 -21.40 -5.42 1.76
C ILE A 167 -22.15 -5.57 0.44
N VAL A 168 -21.42 -5.71 -0.66
CA VAL A 168 -22.02 -6.06 -1.94
C VAL A 168 -22.39 -7.53 -1.88
N TYR A 169 -23.68 -7.85 -2.12
CA TYR A 169 -24.13 -9.24 -2.13
C TYR A 169 -23.42 -10.00 -3.26
N LYS A 170 -22.48 -10.86 -2.86
CA LYS A 170 -21.73 -11.77 -3.73
C LYS A 170 -21.87 -13.18 -3.21
N THR A 171 -21.80 -14.15 -4.11
CA THR A 171 -21.86 -15.57 -3.77
C THR A 171 -20.65 -15.95 -2.92
N ASN A 172 -20.90 -16.46 -1.72
CA ASN A 172 -19.86 -16.99 -0.86
C ASN A 172 -19.51 -18.42 -1.28
N LEU A 173 -18.27 -18.63 -1.73
CA LEU A 173 -17.80 -19.94 -2.20
C LEU A 173 -17.86 -21.01 -1.10
N LEU A 174 -17.72 -20.62 0.18
CA LEU A 174 -17.75 -21.56 1.31
C LEU A 174 -19.12 -22.22 1.50
N THR A 175 -20.21 -21.53 1.15
CA THR A 175 -21.58 -21.97 1.44
C THR A 175 -22.37 -22.38 0.19
N VAL A 176 -21.99 -21.93 -1.00
CA VAL A 176 -22.69 -22.24 -2.25
C VAL A 176 -22.55 -23.72 -2.61
N ASP A 177 -23.62 -24.35 -3.08
CA ASP A 177 -23.59 -25.72 -3.59
C ASP A 177 -23.12 -25.78 -5.06
N ALA A 178 -22.70 -26.98 -5.52
CA ALA A 178 -22.16 -27.16 -6.86
C ALA A 178 -23.20 -26.89 -7.98
N ASN A 179 -24.46 -27.23 -7.74
CA ASN A 179 -25.53 -27.04 -8.71
C ASN A 179 -25.82 -25.54 -8.92
N ASN A 180 -25.82 -24.76 -7.86
CA ASN A 180 -26.00 -23.32 -7.89
C ASN A 180 -24.80 -22.63 -8.56
N ILE A 181 -23.56 -23.10 -8.35
CA ILE A 181 -22.40 -22.58 -9.10
C ILE A 181 -22.64 -22.74 -10.61
N ARG A 182 -23.09 -23.93 -11.05
CA ARG A 182 -23.42 -24.19 -12.45
C ARG A 182 -24.50 -23.24 -12.96
N THR A 183 -25.62 -23.14 -12.27
CA THR A 183 -26.73 -22.24 -12.65
C THR A 183 -26.25 -20.80 -12.79
N ILE A 184 -25.43 -20.30 -11.85
CA ILE A 184 -24.88 -18.95 -11.88
C ILE A 184 -24.00 -18.70 -13.13
N ILE A 185 -23.19 -19.68 -13.53
CA ILE A 185 -22.32 -19.57 -14.72
C ILE A 185 -23.17 -19.63 -16.00
N GLU A 186 -24.10 -20.57 -16.10
CA GLU A 186 -24.95 -20.76 -17.28
C GLU A 186 -25.86 -19.55 -17.53
N GLU A 187 -26.45 -18.97 -16.47
CA GLU A 187 -27.20 -17.72 -16.56
C GLU A 187 -26.32 -16.58 -17.09
N ALA A 188 -25.09 -16.48 -16.58
CA ALA A 188 -24.16 -15.45 -17.00
C ALA A 188 -23.73 -15.58 -18.47
N ASN A 189 -23.56 -16.79 -18.97
CA ASN A 189 -23.24 -17.06 -20.38
C ASN A 189 -24.43 -16.71 -21.30
N LYS A 190 -25.66 -17.02 -20.88
CA LYS A 190 -26.89 -16.73 -21.65
C LYS A 190 -27.27 -15.26 -21.69
N THR A 191 -27.07 -14.54 -20.59
CA THR A 191 -27.20 -13.08 -20.60
C THR A 191 -26.10 -12.49 -21.48
N LYS A 192 -26.36 -11.44 -22.26
CA LYS A 192 -25.35 -10.72 -23.11
C LYS A 192 -24.27 -10.02 -22.26
N ASN A 193 -23.63 -10.76 -21.37
CA ASN A 193 -22.67 -10.30 -20.42
C ASN A 193 -21.30 -10.35 -21.08
N ASN A 194 -20.93 -9.25 -21.75
CA ASN A 194 -19.65 -9.13 -22.44
C ASN A 194 -18.45 -8.90 -21.49
N LYS A 195 -18.57 -9.33 -20.22
CA LYS A 195 -17.46 -9.27 -19.26
C LYS A 195 -16.52 -10.43 -19.52
N THR A 196 -15.24 -10.19 -19.31
CA THR A 196 -14.23 -11.24 -19.28
C THR A 196 -14.46 -12.17 -18.09
N LEU A 197 -14.05 -13.43 -18.20
CA LEU A 197 -14.18 -14.45 -17.17
C LEU A 197 -13.64 -13.99 -15.81
N SER A 198 -12.42 -13.47 -15.78
CA SER A 198 -11.81 -12.94 -14.53
C SER A 198 -12.60 -11.78 -13.92
N ARG A 199 -13.15 -10.87 -14.74
CA ARG A 199 -13.97 -9.77 -14.24
C ARG A 199 -15.30 -10.27 -13.70
N TRP A 200 -15.89 -11.26 -14.36
CA TRP A 200 -17.14 -11.87 -13.92
C TRP A 200 -16.98 -12.60 -12.58
N ILE A 201 -15.94 -13.41 -12.41
CA ILE A 201 -15.62 -14.09 -11.13
C ILE A 201 -15.48 -13.06 -10.01
N LEU A 202 -14.71 -11.98 -10.26
CA LEU A 202 -14.51 -10.90 -9.31
C LEU A 202 -15.82 -10.22 -8.88
N ASP A 203 -16.76 -10.05 -9.81
CA ASP A 203 -18.04 -9.38 -9.55
C ASP A 203 -19.05 -10.31 -8.84
N LYS A 204 -19.02 -11.61 -9.12
CA LYS A 204 -20.02 -12.57 -8.62
C LYS A 204 -19.63 -13.29 -7.34
N PHE A 205 -18.35 -13.60 -7.13
CA PHE A 205 -17.91 -14.35 -5.97
C PHE A 205 -17.21 -13.45 -4.94
N ALA A 206 -17.52 -13.68 -3.66
CA ALA A 206 -16.89 -12.98 -2.56
C ALA A 206 -15.42 -13.42 -2.38
N GLY A 207 -14.59 -12.53 -1.85
CA GLY A 207 -13.21 -12.83 -1.45
C GLY A 207 -12.14 -12.84 -2.54
N PHE A 208 -12.50 -12.88 -3.82
CA PHE A 208 -11.53 -12.83 -4.90
C PHE A 208 -10.97 -11.42 -5.12
N SER A 209 -9.66 -11.33 -5.34
CA SER A 209 -9.01 -10.21 -6.03
C SER A 209 -9.01 -10.38 -7.55
N GLY A 210 -8.65 -9.31 -8.27
CA GLY A 210 -8.46 -9.40 -9.72
C GLY A 210 -7.41 -10.46 -10.09
N VAL A 211 -6.33 -10.59 -9.32
CA VAL A 211 -5.29 -11.60 -9.58
C VAL A 211 -5.82 -13.01 -9.28
N SER A 212 -6.52 -13.22 -8.17
CA SER A 212 -7.02 -14.57 -7.83
C SER A 212 -8.09 -15.02 -8.81
N ALA A 213 -8.92 -14.08 -9.30
CA ALA A 213 -9.91 -14.36 -10.34
C ALA A 213 -9.26 -14.74 -11.69
N GLN A 214 -8.13 -14.12 -12.04
CA GLN A 214 -7.32 -14.54 -13.19
C GLN A 214 -6.77 -15.96 -12.98
N GLN A 215 -6.29 -16.27 -11.78
CA GLN A 215 -5.77 -17.59 -11.47
C GLN A 215 -6.82 -18.69 -11.57
N VAL A 216 -8.06 -18.45 -11.15
CA VAL A 216 -9.15 -19.41 -11.36
C VAL A 216 -9.34 -19.74 -12.84
N ALA A 217 -9.34 -18.73 -13.71
CA ALA A 217 -9.45 -18.95 -15.15
C ALA A 217 -8.26 -19.76 -15.71
N LEU A 218 -7.04 -19.40 -15.31
CA LEU A 218 -5.83 -20.09 -15.74
C LEU A 218 -5.74 -21.54 -15.22
N MET A 219 -6.21 -21.79 -13.99
CA MET A 219 -6.33 -23.14 -13.42
C MET A 219 -7.34 -24.00 -14.19
N ALA A 220 -8.39 -23.39 -14.76
CA ALA A 220 -9.32 -24.06 -15.67
C ALA A 220 -8.76 -24.24 -17.09
N GLY A 221 -7.54 -23.75 -17.37
CA GLY A 221 -6.92 -23.80 -18.70
C GLY A 221 -7.52 -22.82 -19.70
N ILE A 222 -8.16 -21.75 -19.23
CA ILE A 222 -8.88 -20.77 -20.04
C ILE A 222 -8.18 -19.40 -19.92
N ASP A 223 -8.10 -18.66 -21.02
CA ASP A 223 -7.61 -17.28 -20.94
C ASP A 223 -8.56 -16.44 -20.09
N HIS A 224 -8.01 -15.74 -19.11
CA HIS A 224 -8.78 -14.95 -18.16
C HIS A 224 -9.52 -13.76 -18.81
N VAL A 225 -9.11 -13.37 -20.03
CA VAL A 225 -9.79 -12.33 -20.83
C VAL A 225 -10.92 -12.88 -21.71
N THR A 226 -11.10 -14.19 -21.82
CA THR A 226 -12.20 -14.79 -22.60
C THR A 226 -13.55 -14.26 -22.12
N PRO A 227 -14.40 -13.73 -23.01
CA PRO A 227 -15.76 -13.29 -22.68
C PRO A 227 -16.64 -14.43 -22.15
N MET A 228 -17.52 -14.14 -21.19
CA MET A 228 -18.45 -15.16 -20.65
C MET A 228 -19.36 -15.78 -21.71
N THR A 229 -19.69 -15.04 -22.77
CA THR A 229 -20.54 -15.49 -23.88
C THR A 229 -19.84 -16.42 -24.86
N GLU A 230 -18.51 -16.53 -24.78
CA GLU A 230 -17.69 -17.39 -25.64
C GLU A 230 -17.31 -18.71 -24.96
N LEU A 231 -17.77 -18.93 -23.72
CA LEU A 231 -17.48 -20.16 -22.99
C LEU A 231 -18.33 -21.32 -23.51
N GLU A 232 -17.69 -22.44 -23.81
CA GLU A 232 -18.36 -23.70 -24.14
C GLU A 232 -18.75 -24.48 -22.87
N ASP A 233 -19.64 -25.47 -22.99
CA ASP A 233 -20.05 -26.33 -21.85
C ASP A 233 -18.86 -27.08 -21.21
N SER A 234 -17.84 -27.38 -22.02
CA SER A 234 -16.59 -28.00 -21.54
C SER A 234 -15.80 -27.06 -20.63
N ASP A 235 -15.75 -25.77 -20.96
CA ASP A 235 -15.07 -24.73 -20.19
C ASP A 235 -15.82 -24.40 -18.90
N ILE A 236 -17.15 -24.32 -18.97
CA ILE A 236 -18.01 -24.19 -17.79
C ILE A 236 -17.73 -25.31 -16.78
N SER A 237 -17.62 -26.55 -17.27
CA SER A 237 -17.35 -27.71 -16.41
C SER A 237 -15.97 -27.64 -15.75
N LYS A 238 -14.93 -27.18 -16.46
CA LYS A 238 -13.59 -26.96 -15.88
C LYS A 238 -13.60 -25.86 -14.81
N ILE A 239 -14.30 -24.75 -15.07
CA ILE A 239 -14.41 -23.65 -14.09
C ILE A 239 -15.11 -24.12 -12.81
N ILE A 240 -16.20 -24.89 -12.95
CA ILE A 240 -16.91 -25.47 -11.80
C ILE A 240 -15.97 -26.37 -11.01
N GLN A 241 -15.23 -27.25 -11.68
CA GLN A 241 -14.28 -28.15 -11.03
C GLN A 241 -13.25 -27.38 -10.21
N VAL A 242 -12.63 -26.33 -10.78
CA VAL A 242 -11.65 -25.49 -10.09
C VAL A 242 -12.27 -24.78 -8.89
N LEU A 243 -13.49 -24.24 -9.01
CA LEU A 243 -14.17 -23.57 -7.90
C LEU A 243 -14.53 -24.53 -6.77
N ILE A 244 -14.94 -25.76 -7.10
CA ILE A 244 -15.22 -26.81 -6.11
C ILE A 244 -13.93 -27.24 -5.41
N GLU A 245 -12.85 -27.47 -6.16
CA GLU A 245 -11.56 -27.82 -5.58
C GLU A 245 -11.03 -26.71 -4.65
N LEU A 246 -11.14 -25.44 -5.07
CA LEU A 246 -10.80 -24.30 -4.21
C LEU A 246 -11.66 -24.25 -2.95
N LYS A 247 -12.97 -24.53 -3.06
CA LYS A 247 -13.86 -24.62 -1.90
C LYS A 247 -13.41 -25.72 -0.94
N GLU A 248 -13.13 -26.91 -1.45
CA GLU A 248 -12.68 -28.05 -0.65
C GLU A 248 -11.36 -27.76 0.06
N ASN A 249 -10.38 -27.18 -0.64
CA ASN A 249 -9.11 -26.78 -0.07
C ASN A 249 -9.28 -25.71 1.03
N LEU A 250 -10.22 -24.76 0.87
CA LEU A 250 -10.55 -23.79 1.91
C LEU A 250 -11.21 -24.44 3.12
N LEU A 251 -12.15 -25.36 2.93
CA LEU A 251 -12.84 -26.02 4.05
C LEU A 251 -11.92 -26.96 4.83
N THR A 252 -11.00 -27.64 4.14
CA THR A 252 -10.04 -28.58 4.74
C THR A 252 -8.74 -27.91 5.20
N SER A 253 -8.57 -26.61 4.95
CA SER A 253 -7.34 -25.86 5.22
C SER A 253 -6.08 -26.44 4.55
N CYS A 254 -6.25 -27.12 3.41
CA CYS A 254 -5.17 -27.64 2.60
C CYS A 254 -4.58 -26.53 1.71
N PHE A 255 -3.65 -25.76 2.27
CA PHE A 255 -2.99 -24.65 1.56
C PHE A 255 -1.57 -25.02 1.11
N THR A 256 -1.14 -24.45 -0.01
CA THR A 256 0.23 -24.58 -0.54
C THR A 256 0.78 -23.18 -0.87
N PRO A 257 0.95 -22.32 0.16
CA PRO A 257 1.24 -20.92 -0.05
C PRO A 257 2.61 -20.75 -0.72
N CYS A 258 2.65 -19.90 -1.73
CA CYS A 258 3.84 -19.65 -2.54
C CYS A 258 4.13 -18.15 -2.58
N VAL A 259 5.42 -17.80 -2.46
CA VAL A 259 5.92 -16.44 -2.68
C VAL A 259 6.83 -16.41 -3.90
N TYR A 260 6.63 -15.39 -4.72
CA TYR A 260 7.29 -15.20 -6.00
C TYR A 260 8.09 -13.90 -6.00
N ASN A 261 9.36 -14.00 -6.39
CA ASN A 261 10.22 -12.84 -6.56
C ASN A 261 10.42 -12.53 -8.05
N HIS A 262 10.68 -11.26 -8.33
CA HIS A 262 11.17 -10.83 -9.63
C HIS A 262 12.56 -11.41 -9.88
N TYR A 263 12.74 -12.13 -11.00
CA TYR A 263 13.97 -12.87 -11.35
C TYR A 263 15.25 -12.02 -11.21
N LYS A 264 15.27 -10.80 -11.77
CA LYS A 264 16.44 -9.90 -11.73
C LYS A 264 16.64 -9.12 -10.42
N LYS A 265 15.58 -8.58 -9.82
CA LYS A 265 15.68 -7.64 -8.69
C LYS A 265 15.66 -8.29 -7.32
N LYS A 266 15.31 -9.59 -7.24
CA LYS A 266 15.05 -10.31 -5.96
C LYS A 266 14.02 -9.62 -5.06
N GLU A 267 13.18 -8.76 -5.64
CA GLU A 267 12.07 -8.09 -4.97
C GLU A 267 10.83 -8.99 -4.98
N PRO A 268 10.02 -8.99 -3.91
CA PRO A 268 8.77 -9.75 -3.88
C PRO A 268 7.80 -9.18 -4.90
N LEU A 269 7.34 -10.03 -5.81
CA LEU A 269 6.43 -9.66 -6.87
C LEU A 269 5.01 -10.08 -6.51
N ASP A 270 4.84 -11.33 -6.08
CA ASP A 270 3.52 -11.85 -5.73
C ASP A 270 3.55 -12.93 -4.65
N PHE A 271 2.40 -13.20 -4.05
CA PHE A 271 2.14 -14.33 -3.16
C PHE A 271 0.67 -14.76 -3.28
N TRP A 272 0.38 -16.03 -3.06
CA TRP A 272 -0.98 -16.54 -2.92
C TRP A 272 -1.03 -17.84 -2.11
N LEU A 273 -2.22 -18.30 -1.75
CA LEU A 273 -2.45 -19.53 -0.97
C LEU A 273 -2.23 -20.79 -1.78
N PHE A 274 -2.34 -20.68 -3.10
CA PHE A 274 -2.14 -21.76 -4.05
C PHE A 274 -1.07 -21.34 -5.07
N PRO A 275 -0.44 -22.30 -5.77
CA PRO A 275 0.51 -22.00 -6.82
C PRO A 275 -0.11 -21.11 -7.88
N ILE A 276 0.53 -19.98 -8.16
CA ILE A 276 0.18 -19.07 -9.24
C ILE A 276 0.66 -19.70 -10.55
N ILE A 277 -0.25 -19.84 -11.51
CA ILE A 277 -0.04 -20.27 -12.88
C ILE A 277 0.33 -19.05 -13.74
N GLY A 278 1.34 -19.26 -14.59
CA GLY A 278 1.88 -18.22 -15.46
C GLY A 278 2.92 -17.33 -14.77
N LEU A 279 3.68 -16.65 -15.63
CA LEU A 279 4.79 -15.72 -15.37
C LEU A 279 6.19 -16.33 -15.17
N ASN A 280 7.18 -15.55 -15.62
CA ASN A 280 8.63 -15.75 -15.44
C ASN A 280 9.03 -15.48 -13.98
N TYR A 281 8.51 -16.29 -13.06
CA TYR A 281 8.75 -16.15 -11.64
C TYR A 281 9.89 -17.02 -11.15
N HIS A 282 10.62 -16.50 -10.17
CA HIS A 282 11.41 -17.35 -9.30
C HIS A 282 10.57 -17.66 -8.06
N LYS A 283 10.08 -18.90 -7.98
CA LYS A 283 9.46 -19.43 -6.76
C LYS A 283 10.52 -19.40 -5.65
N VAL A 284 10.24 -18.71 -4.55
CA VAL A 284 11.23 -18.52 -3.47
C VAL A 284 11.20 -19.68 -2.50
N PHE A 285 10.00 -20.06 -2.08
CA PHE A 285 9.73 -21.25 -1.27
C PHE A 285 8.29 -21.71 -1.52
N SER A 286 8.05 -23.00 -1.27
CA SER A 286 6.74 -23.57 -0.95
C SER A 286 6.79 -24.20 0.44
N ASP A 287 5.64 -24.68 0.92
CA ASP A 287 5.55 -25.58 2.07
C ASP A 287 5.85 -24.90 3.42
N VAL A 288 5.46 -23.63 3.53
CA VAL A 288 5.42 -22.90 4.80
C VAL A 288 3.98 -22.59 5.19
N SER A 289 3.75 -22.13 6.42
CA SER A 289 2.45 -21.60 6.82
C SER A 289 2.08 -20.32 6.04
N VAL A 290 0.79 -20.08 5.82
CA VAL A 290 0.23 -18.88 5.19
C VAL A 290 0.70 -17.63 5.93
N ASN A 291 0.72 -17.64 7.26
CA ASN A 291 1.26 -16.54 8.09
C ASN A 291 2.73 -16.26 7.76
N THR A 292 3.55 -17.30 7.58
CA THR A 292 4.98 -17.16 7.24
C THR A 292 5.15 -16.59 5.84
N ALA A 293 4.37 -17.06 4.87
CA ALA A 293 4.39 -16.54 3.50
C ALA A 293 4.02 -15.05 3.45
N VAL A 294 2.94 -14.66 4.16
CA VAL A 294 2.49 -13.27 4.29
C VAL A 294 3.55 -12.42 4.98
N ASP A 295 4.13 -12.87 6.10
CA ASP A 295 5.16 -12.10 6.82
C ASP A 295 6.38 -11.85 5.94
N TYR A 296 6.87 -12.89 5.27
CA TYR A 296 8.01 -12.78 4.37
C TYR A 296 7.74 -11.78 3.24
N PHE A 297 6.61 -11.92 2.54
CA PHE A 297 6.26 -11.06 1.41
C PHE A 297 6.19 -9.59 1.84
N PHE A 298 5.42 -9.27 2.88
CA PHE A 298 5.22 -7.88 3.30
C PHE A 298 6.47 -7.27 3.94
N ASN A 299 7.27 -8.04 4.67
CA ASN A 299 8.55 -7.54 5.20
C ASN A 299 9.52 -7.18 4.07
N LYS A 300 9.66 -8.05 3.06
CA LYS A 300 10.49 -7.78 1.88
C LYS A 300 9.96 -6.59 1.09
N LYS A 301 8.64 -6.49 0.89
CA LYS A 301 8.00 -5.37 0.17
C LYS A 301 8.22 -4.05 0.90
N ARG A 302 8.06 -4.03 2.23
CA ARG A 302 8.32 -2.86 3.08
C ARG A 302 9.77 -2.41 2.95
N LYS A 303 10.75 -3.32 3.05
CA LYS A 303 12.18 -3.00 2.90
C LYS A 303 12.51 -2.41 1.53
N ALA A 304 11.99 -3.01 0.45
CA ALA A 304 12.18 -2.50 -0.91
C ALA A 304 11.55 -1.12 -1.09
N SER A 305 10.33 -0.92 -0.58
CA SER A 305 9.64 0.38 -0.63
C SER A 305 10.39 1.47 0.15
N ALA A 306 10.85 1.17 1.37
CA ALA A 306 11.63 2.11 2.18
C ALA A 306 12.92 2.55 1.47
N LEU A 307 13.62 1.61 0.84
CA LEU A 307 14.82 1.89 0.06
C LEU A 307 14.52 2.78 -1.16
N ASN A 308 13.45 2.49 -1.90
CA ASN A 308 13.04 3.30 -3.05
C ASN A 308 12.62 4.72 -2.66
N ILE A 309 11.93 4.88 -1.52
CA ILE A 309 11.57 6.20 -0.99
C ILE A 309 12.83 6.99 -0.63
N ALA A 310 13.77 6.38 0.08
CA ALA A 310 15.04 7.02 0.43
C ALA A 310 15.85 7.42 -0.80
N LYS A 311 15.92 6.52 -1.81
CA LYS A 311 16.58 6.78 -3.10
C LYS A 311 15.96 7.98 -3.81
N HIS A 312 14.64 8.01 -3.99
CA HIS A 312 13.96 9.12 -4.66
C HIS A 312 14.11 10.44 -3.91
N HIS A 313 14.14 10.41 -2.58
CA HIS A 313 14.39 11.60 -1.78
C HIS A 313 15.79 12.17 -2.07
N LEU A 314 16.83 11.33 -2.05
CA LEU A 314 18.19 11.73 -2.37
C LEU A 314 18.33 12.22 -3.82
N GLU A 315 17.75 11.49 -4.78
CA GLU A 315 17.74 11.90 -6.19
C GLU A 315 17.11 13.28 -6.38
N SER A 316 15.99 13.54 -5.69
CA SER A 316 15.31 14.84 -5.73
C SER A 316 16.19 15.96 -5.17
N GLN A 317 16.85 15.74 -4.04
CA GLN A 317 17.79 16.69 -3.46
C GLN A 317 18.99 16.96 -4.38
N ILE A 318 19.62 15.91 -4.90
CA ILE A 318 20.76 16.02 -5.84
C ILE A 318 20.35 16.80 -7.07
N THR A 319 19.19 16.47 -7.66
CA THR A 319 18.67 17.15 -8.86
C THR A 319 18.42 18.64 -8.58
N LYS A 320 17.87 18.98 -7.41
CA LYS A 320 17.68 20.37 -6.97
C LYS A 320 19.00 21.12 -6.85
N HIS A 321 20.03 20.51 -6.23
CA HIS A 321 21.35 21.11 -6.10
C HIS A 321 22.06 21.28 -7.46
N LEU A 322 22.03 20.25 -8.31
CA LEU A 322 22.59 20.31 -9.66
C LEU A 322 21.95 21.41 -10.49
N LYS A 323 20.62 21.56 -10.44
CA LYS A 323 19.91 22.63 -11.15
C LYS A 323 20.36 24.02 -10.67
N LYS A 324 20.54 24.21 -9.36
CA LYS A 324 21.04 25.46 -8.79
C LYS A 324 22.48 25.76 -9.26
N GLN A 325 23.36 24.76 -9.21
CA GLN A 325 24.75 24.95 -9.64
C GLN A 325 24.88 25.24 -11.14
N LYS A 326 24.11 24.55 -11.99
CA LYS A 326 24.05 24.85 -13.43
C LYS A 326 23.59 26.29 -13.71
N LYS A 327 22.59 26.77 -12.96
CA LYS A 327 22.12 28.17 -13.09
C LYS A 327 23.20 29.17 -12.66
N ASN A 328 23.89 28.89 -11.55
CA ASN A 328 25.00 29.74 -11.08
C ASN A 328 26.14 29.77 -12.10
N LEU A 329 26.50 28.62 -12.68
CA LEU A 329 27.53 28.54 -13.71
C LEU A 329 27.15 29.40 -14.92
N GLY A 330 25.92 29.28 -15.44
CA GLY A 330 25.47 30.11 -16.56
C GLY A 330 25.53 31.61 -16.27
N PHE A 331 25.16 32.04 -15.06
CA PHE A 331 25.29 33.43 -14.63
C PHE A 331 26.76 33.90 -14.55
N LEU A 332 27.65 33.05 -14.05
CA LEU A 332 29.08 33.35 -13.99
C LEU A 332 29.69 33.42 -15.39
N GLU A 333 29.30 32.55 -16.31
CA GLU A 333 29.74 32.58 -17.71
C GLU A 333 29.26 33.85 -18.43
N GLU A 334 28.03 34.29 -18.19
CA GLU A 334 27.49 35.55 -18.71
C GLU A 334 28.25 36.78 -18.15
N LYS A 335 28.50 36.80 -16.84
CA LYS A 335 29.34 37.81 -16.20
C LYS A 335 30.78 37.81 -16.73
N PHE A 336 31.35 36.64 -16.97
CA PHE A 336 32.70 36.52 -17.52
C PHE A 336 32.76 37.12 -18.93
N LYS A 337 31.77 36.82 -19.79
CA LYS A 337 31.66 37.40 -21.14
C LYS A 337 31.57 38.93 -21.12
N THR A 338 30.72 39.50 -20.28
CA THR A 338 30.61 40.97 -20.15
C THR A 338 31.90 41.60 -19.60
N THR A 339 32.65 40.87 -18.77
CA THR A 339 33.96 41.34 -18.28
C THR A 339 35.03 41.35 -19.38
N LEU A 340 34.92 40.56 -20.44
CA LEU A 340 35.86 40.64 -21.59
C LEU A 340 35.78 42.00 -22.29
N GLU A 341 34.60 42.65 -22.30
CA GLU A 341 34.46 44.01 -22.83
C GLU A 341 35.14 45.07 -21.94
N SER A 342 35.47 44.76 -20.68
CA SER A 342 36.14 45.71 -19.78
C SER A 342 37.49 46.19 -20.32
N GLN A 343 38.23 45.35 -21.03
CA GLN A 343 39.50 45.75 -21.66
C GLN A 343 39.27 46.78 -22.77
N LYS A 344 38.18 46.63 -23.53
CA LYS A 344 37.77 47.59 -24.56
C LYS A 344 37.40 48.94 -23.92
N TYR A 345 36.59 48.94 -22.87
CA TYR A 345 36.23 50.17 -22.15
C TYR A 345 37.44 50.82 -21.45
N ARG A 346 38.35 50.03 -20.89
CA ARG A 346 39.62 50.52 -20.32
C ARG A 346 40.46 51.20 -21.40
N LEU A 347 40.68 50.54 -22.54
CA LEU A 347 41.43 51.09 -23.67
C LEU A 347 40.78 52.39 -24.17
N TRP A 348 39.44 52.41 -24.28
CA TRP A 348 38.70 53.62 -24.63
C TRP A 348 38.93 54.74 -23.60
N GLY A 349 38.88 54.43 -22.30
CA GLY A 349 39.17 55.40 -21.24
C GLY A 349 40.59 55.97 -21.31
N GLU A 350 41.59 55.12 -21.58
CA GLU A 350 42.99 55.54 -21.75
C GLU A 350 43.14 56.44 -23.01
N ILE A 351 42.51 56.10 -24.14
CA ILE A 351 42.51 56.91 -25.38
C ILE A 351 41.79 58.24 -25.22
N LEU A 352 40.62 58.24 -24.57
CA LEU A 352 39.86 59.46 -24.27
C LEU A 352 40.67 60.38 -23.37
N SER A 353 41.27 59.85 -22.30
CA SER A 353 42.08 60.62 -21.35
C SER A 353 43.29 61.29 -22.04
N ALA A 354 43.97 60.57 -22.95
CA ALA A 354 45.11 61.12 -23.68
C ALA A 354 44.72 62.19 -24.74
N ASN A 355 43.45 62.24 -25.16
CA ASN A 355 42.97 63.11 -26.23
C ASN A 355 41.82 64.05 -25.78
N LEU A 356 41.70 64.33 -24.47
CA LEU A 356 40.65 65.17 -23.89
C LEU A 356 40.44 66.50 -24.64
N TYR A 357 41.53 67.12 -25.09
CA TYR A 357 41.51 68.40 -25.84
C TYR A 357 40.82 68.33 -27.21
N LYS A 358 40.58 67.13 -27.77
CA LYS A 358 39.90 66.93 -29.06
C LYS A 358 38.39 66.67 -28.94
N ILE A 359 37.89 66.45 -27.72
CA ILE A 359 36.49 66.07 -27.46
C ILE A 359 35.66 67.35 -27.23
N LYS A 360 34.49 67.45 -27.87
CA LYS A 360 33.57 68.59 -27.71
C LYS A 360 32.29 68.19 -26.97
N PRO A 361 31.68 69.08 -26.17
CA PRO A 361 30.40 68.82 -25.51
C PRO A 361 29.29 68.48 -26.51
N GLY A 362 28.43 67.52 -26.17
CA GLY A 362 27.27 67.12 -26.98
C GLY A 362 27.56 66.19 -28.16
N GLN A 363 28.76 65.61 -28.26
CA GLN A 363 29.10 64.61 -29.29
C GLN A 363 28.61 63.22 -28.85
N SER A 364 27.97 62.48 -29.76
CA SER A 364 27.59 61.08 -29.51
C SER A 364 28.72 60.07 -29.80
N HIS A 365 29.72 60.45 -30.60
CA HIS A 365 30.88 59.63 -30.95
C HIS A 365 32.12 60.49 -31.21
N VAL A 366 33.31 59.95 -30.95
CA VAL A 366 34.60 60.58 -31.27
C VAL A 366 35.56 59.57 -31.90
N LYS A 367 36.25 59.99 -32.97
CA LYS A 367 37.27 59.16 -33.64
C LYS A 367 38.65 59.59 -33.17
N LEU A 368 39.40 58.66 -32.57
CA LEU A 368 40.70 58.95 -31.95
C LEU A 368 41.73 57.90 -32.39
N THR A 369 42.98 58.32 -32.53
CA THR A 369 44.09 57.43 -32.89
C THR A 369 44.45 56.53 -31.70
N ASN A 370 44.62 55.23 -31.94
CA ASN A 370 45.10 54.31 -30.93
C ASN A 370 46.62 54.49 -30.75
N PHE A 371 47.06 55.02 -29.61
CA PHE A 371 48.49 55.25 -29.36
C PHE A 371 49.29 53.96 -29.11
N TYR A 372 48.64 52.82 -28.85
CA TYR A 372 49.28 51.50 -28.82
C TYR A 372 49.48 50.90 -30.22
N LYS A 373 48.73 51.38 -31.21
CA LYS A 373 48.80 50.97 -32.62
C LYS A 373 48.51 52.18 -33.52
N PRO A 374 49.51 53.02 -33.81
CA PRO A 374 49.31 54.33 -34.44
C PRO A 374 48.63 54.30 -35.83
N SER A 375 48.65 53.15 -36.51
CA SER A 375 47.98 52.92 -37.79
C SER A 375 46.48 52.61 -37.68
N GLU A 376 45.93 52.47 -36.46
CA GLU A 376 44.53 52.16 -36.21
C GLU A 376 43.82 53.36 -35.55
N GLU A 377 42.69 53.79 -36.12
CA GLU A 377 41.78 54.74 -35.49
C GLU A 377 40.59 54.02 -34.88
N VAL A 378 40.21 54.40 -33.67
CA VAL A 378 39.10 53.80 -32.92
C VAL A 378 37.97 54.82 -32.83
N LEU A 379 36.77 54.40 -33.22
CA LEU A 379 35.54 55.17 -33.02
C LEU A 379 34.95 54.81 -31.65
N ILE A 380 34.86 55.79 -30.76
CA ILE A 380 34.40 55.61 -29.38
C ILE A 380 33.04 56.33 -29.22
N PRO A 381 31.96 55.61 -28.85
CA PRO A 381 30.69 56.23 -28.48
C PRO A 381 30.82 56.97 -27.14
N LEU A 382 30.17 58.12 -27.05
CA LEU A 382 30.08 58.95 -25.85
C LEU A 382 28.61 58.98 -25.40
N ASN A 383 28.37 58.94 -24.09
CA ASN A 383 27.04 59.22 -23.57
C ASN A 383 26.79 60.73 -23.63
N GLU A 384 25.57 61.12 -23.99
CA GLU A 384 25.11 62.52 -24.03
C GLU A 384 25.27 63.24 -22.70
#